data_AF-A0A7X7I731-F1
#
_entry.id   AF-A0A7X7I731-F1
#
_cell.length_a   1.000
_cell.length_b   1.000
_cell.length_c   1.000
_cell.angle_alpha   90.00
_cell.angle_beta   90.00
_cell.angle_gamma   90.00
#
_symmetry.space_group_name_H-M   'P 1'
#
loop_
_entity.id
_entity.type
_entity.pdbx_description
1 polymer ?
#
loop_
_entity_poly.entity_id
_entity_poly.type
_entity_poly.pdbx_seq_one_letter_code
_entity_poly.pdbx_strand_id
1 'polypeptide(L)'
;MNKNDGRDEILEYIQAHGTVDKDCTRPSNPKPKQFCRKHAVRVVLDLHGMKSDEAVRKIRLFFNQSISKGIREILIIHGRGIHSKSGDGPVLKTLVRNMLEMELRNLIRDYRAASPRDGGDGATLVYLK
;
A
#
# COMPACT_ATOMS: atom_id res chain seq x y z
N MET A 1 -32.07 3.37 -56.72
CA MET A 1 -31.69 1.99 -56.35
C MET A 1 -31.21 2.03 -54.90
N ASN A 2 -32.15 1.83 -53.97
CA ASN A 2 -31.93 2.00 -52.54
C ASN A 2 -31.25 0.74 -51.99
N LYS A 3 -30.08 0.91 -51.38
CA LYS A 3 -29.41 -0.13 -50.59
C LYS A 3 -29.65 0.21 -49.13
N ASN A 4 -30.72 -0.31 -48.51
CA ASN A 4 -30.95 -0.11 -47.08
C ASN A 4 -31.37 -1.39 -46.36
N ASP A 5 -30.99 -2.56 -46.89
CA ASP A 5 -31.70 -3.80 -46.60
C ASP A 5 -30.96 -4.66 -45.55
N GLY A 6 -30.06 -4.07 -44.75
CA GLY A 6 -29.30 -4.82 -43.72
C GLY A 6 -29.26 -4.16 -42.35
N ARG A 7 -29.75 -2.93 -42.21
CA ARG A 7 -29.77 -2.23 -40.91
C ARG A 7 -31.03 -2.55 -40.13
N ASP A 8 -32.16 -2.71 -40.81
CA ASP A 8 -33.44 -3.00 -40.19
C ASP A 8 -33.49 -4.41 -39.60
N GLU A 9 -32.90 -5.41 -40.26
CA GLU A 9 -32.85 -6.79 -39.74
C GLU A 9 -32.07 -6.89 -38.43
N ILE A 10 -30.95 -6.17 -38.30
CA ILE A 10 -30.16 -6.15 -37.07
C ILE A 10 -30.92 -5.43 -35.96
N LEU A 11 -31.61 -4.33 -36.29
CA LEU A 11 -32.43 -3.59 -35.32
C LEU A 11 -33.61 -4.43 -34.81
N GLU A 12 -34.30 -5.12 -35.71
CA GLU A 12 -35.42 -6.00 -35.41
C GLU A 12 -34.97 -7.18 -34.52
N TYR A 13 -33.80 -7.76 -34.82
CA TYR A 13 -33.21 -8.84 -34.02
C TYR A 13 -32.87 -8.38 -32.59
N ILE A 14 -32.30 -7.19 -32.43
CA ILE A 14 -31.97 -6.62 -31.11
C ILE A 14 -33.26 -6.31 -30.32
N GLN A 15 -34.32 -5.83 -30.97
CA GLN A 15 -35.61 -5.58 -30.32
C GLN A 15 -36.33 -6.88 -29.90
N ALA A 16 -36.30 -7.92 -30.73
CA ALA A 16 -36.98 -9.18 -30.46
C ALA A 16 -36.26 -10.03 -29.39
N HIS A 17 -34.93 -10.00 -29.35
CA HIS A 17 -34.15 -10.90 -28.49
C HIS A 17 -33.47 -10.22 -27.30
N GLY A 18 -33.41 -8.89 -27.26
CA GLY A 18 -32.73 -8.13 -26.22
C GLY A 18 -31.21 -8.36 -26.20
N THR A 19 -30.45 -7.40 -25.70
CA THR A 19 -29.01 -7.61 -25.46
C THR A 19 -28.84 -8.37 -24.15
N VAL A 20 -28.32 -9.60 -24.23
CA VAL A 20 -27.90 -10.34 -23.03
C VAL A 20 -26.69 -9.64 -22.43
N ASP A 21 -26.89 -8.93 -21.31
CA ASP A 21 -25.81 -8.33 -20.55
C ASP A 21 -24.93 -9.43 -19.95
N LYS A 22 -23.73 -9.58 -20.51
CA LYS A 22 -22.86 -10.75 -20.30
C LYS A 22 -22.05 -10.69 -19.00
N ASP A 23 -22.27 -9.71 -18.12
CA ASP A 23 -21.41 -9.47 -16.94
C ASP A 23 -22.09 -9.72 -15.57
N CYS A 24 -23.31 -10.29 -15.53
CA CYS A 24 -23.99 -10.53 -14.24
C CYS A 24 -23.53 -11.77 -13.45
N THR A 25 -22.56 -12.56 -13.92
CA THR A 25 -22.07 -13.78 -13.22
C THR A 25 -20.63 -13.73 -12.74
N ARG A 26 -20.00 -12.54 -12.65
CA ARG A 26 -18.75 -12.45 -11.88
C ARG A 26 -19.08 -12.49 -10.40
N PRO A 27 -18.57 -13.46 -9.61
CA PRO A 27 -18.62 -13.32 -8.17
C PRO A 27 -17.83 -12.06 -7.82
N SER A 28 -18.54 -11.01 -7.41
CA SER A 28 -17.92 -9.82 -6.84
C SER A 28 -17.20 -10.26 -5.59
N ASN A 29 -15.90 -10.51 -5.72
CA ASN A 29 -15.04 -10.87 -4.61
C ASN A 29 -15.26 -9.79 -3.53
N PRO A 30 -15.84 -10.13 -2.36
CA PRO A 30 -16.24 -9.11 -1.42
C PRO A 30 -14.98 -8.34 -1.00
N LYS A 31 -14.93 -7.05 -1.34
CA LYS A 31 -13.85 -6.17 -0.84
C LYS A 31 -13.85 -6.34 0.68
N PRO A 32 -12.70 -6.67 1.31
CA PRO A 32 -12.68 -6.95 2.74
C PRO A 32 -13.28 -5.76 3.46
N LYS A 33 -14.33 -6.03 4.26
CA LYS A 33 -15.10 -5.03 5.00
C LYS A 33 -14.10 -4.12 5.72
N GLN A 34 -14.06 -2.87 5.29
CA GLN A 34 -13.27 -1.84 5.94
C GLN A 34 -13.92 -1.60 7.29
N PHE A 35 -13.47 -2.35 8.29
CA PHE A 35 -13.67 -1.97 9.67
C PHE A 35 -13.22 -0.52 9.76
N CYS A 36 -14.14 0.38 10.12
CA CYS A 36 -13.83 1.70 10.63
C CYS A 36 -13.07 1.49 11.94
N ARG A 37 -11.83 1.01 11.85
CA ARG A 37 -10.92 0.89 12.98
C ARG A 37 -10.73 2.32 13.43
N LYS A 38 -11.27 2.66 14.59
CA LYS A 38 -10.90 3.86 15.36
C LYS A 38 -9.40 4.01 15.19
N HIS A 39 -8.97 5.05 14.48
CA HIS A 39 -7.59 5.19 14.04
C HIS A 39 -6.71 5.06 15.29
N ALA A 40 -5.99 3.94 15.40
CA ALA A 40 -5.01 3.81 16.47
C ALA A 40 -4.03 4.97 16.30
N VAL A 41 -3.61 5.57 17.42
CA VAL A 41 -2.65 6.67 17.38
C VAL A 41 -1.40 6.17 16.66
N ARG A 42 -1.17 6.69 15.45
CA ARG A 42 -0.01 6.41 14.62
C ARG A 42 1.05 7.44 14.92
N VAL A 43 2.27 6.98 15.17
CA VAL A 43 3.44 7.86 15.22
C VAL A 43 4.19 7.77 13.90
N VAL A 44 4.76 8.89 13.47
CA VAL A 44 5.48 8.99 12.19
C VAL A 44 6.97 9.14 12.47
N LEU A 45 7.77 8.29 11.86
CA LEU A 45 9.22 8.35 11.87
C LEU A 45 9.70 8.74 10.47
N ASP A 46 10.28 9.93 10.36
CA ASP A 46 10.86 10.42 9.12
C ASP A 46 12.36 10.11 9.04
N LEU A 47 12.75 9.43 7.97
CA LEU A 47 14.11 9.04 7.61
C LEU A 47 14.52 9.58 6.23
N HIS A 48 13.75 10.50 5.62
CA HIS A 48 14.07 11.02 4.30
C HIS A 48 15.46 11.67 4.30
N GLY A 49 16.25 11.38 3.26
CA GLY A 49 17.58 11.98 3.08
C GLY A 49 18.61 11.65 4.15
N MET A 50 18.30 10.78 5.13
CA MET A 50 19.25 10.36 6.15
C MET A 50 20.25 9.33 5.60
N LYS A 51 21.45 9.34 6.16
CA LYS A 51 22.43 8.27 5.91
C LYS A 51 21.94 6.98 6.56
N SER A 52 22.28 5.84 5.97
CA SER A 52 21.89 4.50 6.44
C SER A 52 22.23 4.26 7.91
N ASP A 53 23.44 4.63 8.35
CA ASP A 53 23.86 4.48 9.75
C ASP A 53 23.01 5.30 10.74
N GLU A 54 22.76 6.57 10.40
CA GLU A 54 21.95 7.45 11.23
C GLU A 54 20.50 6.97 11.31
N ALA A 55 19.96 6.49 10.17
CA ALA A 55 18.62 5.92 10.10
C ALA A 55 18.47 4.71 11.02
N VAL A 56 19.45 3.79 11.07
CA VAL A 56 19.43 2.63 11.99
C VAL A 56 19.35 3.08 13.44
N ARG A 57 20.22 4.01 13.85
CA ARG A 57 20.25 4.53 15.23
C ARG A 57 18.92 5.18 15.59
N LYS A 58 18.35 5.97 14.68
CA LYS A 58 17.07 6.66 14.88
C LYS A 58 15.91 5.67 14.98
N ILE A 59 15.87 4.65 14.12
CA ILE A 59 14.85 3.58 14.17
C ILE A 59 14.89 2.88 15.53
N ARG A 60 16.06 2.42 15.97
CA ARG A 60 16.20 1.71 17.25
C ARG A 60 15.71 2.54 18.43
N LEU A 61 16.14 3.81 18.51
CA LEU A 61 15.71 4.72 19.57
C LEU A 61 14.20 4.94 19.52
N PHE A 62 13.64 5.14 18.33
CA PHE A 62 12.23 5.43 18.14
C PHE A 62 11.33 4.25 18.50
N PHE A 63 11.72 3.02 18.17
CA PHE A 63 10.98 1.82 18.55
C PHE A 63 10.95 1.65 20.07
N ASN A 64 12.09 1.82 20.75
CA ASN A 64 12.15 1.74 22.21
C ASN A 64 11.23 2.79 22.87
N GLN A 65 11.26 4.04 22.38
CA GLN A 65 10.37 5.09 22.86
C GLN A 65 8.89 4.79 22.59
N SER A 66 8.58 4.22 21.43
CA SER A 66 7.21 3.89 21.03
C SER A 66 6.61 2.78 21.88
N ILE A 67 7.42 1.75 22.20
CA ILE A 67 7.03 0.67 23.10
C ILE A 67 6.79 1.23 24.51
N SER A 68 7.70 2.06 25.02
CA SER A 68 7.52 2.71 26.33
C SER A 68 6.28 3.60 26.42
N LYS A 69 5.85 4.19 25.30
CA LYS A 69 4.64 5.02 25.19
C LYS A 69 3.36 4.21 24.92
N GLY A 70 3.45 2.89 24.75
CA GLY A 70 2.30 2.03 24.42
C GLY A 70 1.72 2.28 23.03
N ILE A 71 2.54 2.72 22.08
CA ILE A 71 2.10 2.97 20.70
C ILE A 71 1.95 1.64 19.96
N ARG A 72 0.89 1.51 19.16
CA ARG A 72 0.57 0.27 18.45
C ARG A 72 0.96 0.30 16.97
N GLU A 73 1.04 1.48 16.37
CA GLU A 73 1.27 1.66 14.93
C GLU A 73 2.36 2.73 14.69
N ILE A 74 3.38 2.36 13.91
CA ILE A 74 4.47 3.25 13.49
C ILE A 74 4.47 3.36 11.97
N LEU A 75 4.45 4.58 11.44
CA LEU A 75 4.65 4.86 10.03
C LEU A 75 6.09 5.33 9.80
N ILE A 76 6.89 4.53 9.11
CA ILE A 76 8.29 4.84 8.77
C ILE A 76 8.33 5.42 7.36
N ILE A 77 8.71 6.68 7.22
CA ILE A 77 8.88 7.36 5.93
C ILE A 77 10.37 7.30 5.57
N HIS A 78 10.74 6.41 4.64
CA HIS A 78 12.12 6.28 4.16
C HIS A 78 12.35 6.98 2.81
N GLY A 79 11.27 7.42 2.14
CA GLY A 79 11.33 8.04 0.82
C GLY A 79 11.51 7.03 -0.31
N ARG A 80 11.30 7.49 -1.56
CA ARG A 80 11.32 6.66 -2.77
C ARG A 80 12.73 6.38 -3.34
N GLY A 81 13.76 7.07 -2.86
CA GLY A 81 15.15 6.87 -3.34
C GLY A 81 15.41 7.35 -4.78
N ILE A 82 14.47 8.11 -5.38
CA ILE A 82 14.53 8.63 -6.77
C ILE A 82 15.62 9.69 -7.04
N HIS A 83 16.50 9.97 -6.07
CA HIS A 83 17.58 10.98 -6.18
C HIS A 83 18.93 10.49 -5.63
N SER A 84 19.15 9.17 -5.57
CA SER A 84 20.48 8.65 -5.27
C SER A 84 21.45 9.04 -6.41
N LYS A 85 22.33 10.02 -6.16
CA LYS A 85 23.39 10.45 -7.09
C LYS A 85 24.45 9.37 -7.33
N SER A 86 24.44 8.32 -6.51
CA SER A 86 25.24 7.11 -6.66
C SER A 86 24.26 5.98 -6.95
N GLY A 87 24.48 5.20 -8.02
CA GLY A 87 23.54 4.19 -8.55
C GLY A 87 23.15 3.02 -7.64
N ASP A 88 23.33 3.14 -6.32
CA ASP A 88 22.78 2.26 -5.31
C ASP A 88 21.31 2.64 -5.11
N GLY A 89 20.38 1.69 -5.33
CA GLY A 89 18.93 1.91 -5.28
C GLY A 89 18.39 2.41 -3.93
N PRO A 90 17.13 2.11 -3.55
CA PRO A 90 16.57 2.60 -2.29
C PRO A 90 17.19 1.88 -1.07
N VAL A 91 18.41 2.29 -0.69
CA VAL A 91 19.21 1.71 0.41
C VAL A 91 18.42 1.67 1.70
N LEU A 92 17.67 2.74 2.00
CA LEU A 92 16.87 2.84 3.22
C LEU A 92 15.69 1.85 3.22
N LYS A 93 15.08 1.54 2.08
CA LYS A 93 13.96 0.57 2.00
C LYS A 93 14.46 -0.83 2.36
N THR A 94 15.58 -1.25 1.79
CA THR A 94 16.18 -2.56 2.07
C THR A 94 16.67 -2.64 3.51
N LEU A 95 17.31 -1.60 4.01
CA LEU A 95 17.78 -1.52 5.39
C LEU A 95 16.62 -1.62 6.40
N VAL A 96 15.54 -0.84 6.20
CA VAL A 96 14.37 -0.90 7.08
C VAL A 96 13.75 -2.29 7.07
N ARG A 97 13.62 -2.93 5.90
CA ARG A 97 13.12 -4.31 5.81
C ARG A 97 14.01 -5.29 6.59
N ASN A 98 15.31 -5.27 6.36
CA ASN A 98 16.25 -6.16 7.06
C ASN A 98 16.20 -5.97 8.58
N MET A 99 16.10 -4.72 9.05
CA MET A 99 15.94 -4.40 10.48
C MET A 99 14.66 -4.99 11.06
N LEU A 100 13.54 -4.90 10.33
CA LEU A 100 12.25 -5.42 10.76
C LEU A 100 12.25 -6.96 10.86
N GLU A 101 12.93 -7.63 9.93
CA GLU A 101 12.97 -9.09 9.87
C GLU A 101 14.02 -9.71 10.79
N MET A 102 15.17 -9.06 10.99
CA MET A 102 16.28 -9.60 11.77
C MET A 102 16.24 -9.13 13.23
N GLU A 103 16.18 -7.81 13.48
CA GLU A 103 16.32 -7.24 14.82
C GLU A 103 14.98 -7.06 15.52
N LEU A 104 14.00 -6.50 14.82
CA LEU A 104 12.73 -6.05 15.42
C LEU A 104 11.62 -7.09 15.34
N ARG A 105 11.87 -8.27 14.76
CA ARG A 105 10.89 -9.35 14.56
C ARG A 105 10.17 -9.75 15.84
N ASN A 106 10.85 -9.68 16.98
CA ASN A 106 10.28 -10.04 18.27
C ASN A 106 9.41 -8.92 18.86
N LEU A 107 9.60 -7.67 18.43
CA LEU A 107 8.88 -6.48 18.89
C LEU A 107 7.68 -6.11 17.99
N ILE A 108 7.69 -6.58 16.74
CA ILE A 108 6.64 -6.30 15.75
C ILE A 108 5.68 -7.47 15.59
N ARG A 109 4.41 -7.17 15.37
CA ARG A 109 3.39 -8.15 14.99
C ARG A 109 3.38 -8.37 13.48
N ASP A 110 3.42 -7.29 12.71
CA ASP A 110 3.31 -7.31 11.25
C ASP A 110 3.87 -6.00 10.67
N TYR A 111 4.25 -6.01 9.39
CA TYR A 111 4.65 -4.80 8.67
C TYR A 111 4.19 -4.87 7.22
N ARG A 112 3.86 -3.71 6.64
CA ARG A 112 3.38 -3.60 5.25
C ARG A 112 3.76 -2.28 4.62
N ALA A 113 3.76 -2.22 3.29
CA ALA A 113 3.88 -0.95 2.58
C ALA A 113 2.73 -0.01 3.00
N ALA A 114 3.02 1.28 3.10
CA ALA A 114 2.02 2.28 3.43
C ALA A 114 0.97 2.38 2.31
N SER A 115 -0.23 2.87 2.66
CA SER A 115 -1.24 3.17 1.64
C SER A 115 -0.76 4.29 0.72
N PRO A 116 -1.26 4.42 -0.52
CA PRO A 116 -0.93 5.56 -1.39
C PRO A 116 -1.18 6.92 -0.73
N ARG A 117 -2.13 7.00 0.21
CA ARG A 117 -2.43 8.20 0.99
C ARG A 117 -1.36 8.55 2.03
N ASP A 118 -0.65 7.54 2.52
CA ASP A 118 0.33 7.64 3.61
C ASP A 118 1.78 7.57 3.11
N GLY A 119 2.02 7.71 1.79
CA GLY A 119 3.35 7.71 1.17
C GLY A 119 3.69 6.48 0.32
N GLY A 120 2.79 5.50 0.22
CA GLY A 120 2.89 4.36 -0.69
C GLY A 120 4.22 3.61 -0.55
N ASP A 121 4.90 3.42 -1.68
CA ASP A 121 6.20 2.74 -1.74
C ASP A 121 7.36 3.45 -1.02
N GLY A 122 7.18 4.72 -0.63
CA GLY A 122 8.16 5.50 0.11
C GLY A 122 7.97 5.44 1.64
N ALA A 123 6.99 4.68 2.11
CA ALA A 123 6.74 4.49 3.53
C ALA A 123 6.34 3.06 3.88
N THR A 124 6.66 2.65 5.11
CA THR A 124 6.37 1.33 5.64
C THR A 124 5.61 1.49 6.95
N LEU A 125 4.43 0.86 7.04
CA LEU A 125 3.63 0.82 8.24
C LEU A 125 3.98 -0.44 9.04
N VAL A 126 4.30 -0.25 10.32
CA VAL A 126 4.72 -1.31 11.23
C VAL A 126 3.76 -1.38 12.41
N TYR A 127 3.38 -2.60 12.78
CA TYR A 127 2.54 -2.89 13.92
C TYR A 127 3.39 -3.46 15.04
N LEU A 128 3.36 -2.81 16.21
CA LEU A 128 4.00 -3.31 17.41
C LEU A 128 3.12 -4.38 18.09
N LYS A 129 3.75 -5.24 18.91
CA LYS A 129 3.05 -6.23 19.73
C LYS A 129 2.36 -5.60 20.94
#